data_AF-A0A1J5R926-F1
#
_entry.id   AF-A0A1J5R926-F1
#
_cell.length_a   1.000
_cell.length_b   1.000
_cell.length_c   1.000
_cell.angle_alpha   90.00
_cell.angle_beta   90.00
_cell.angle_gamma   90.00
#
_symmetry.space_group_name_H-M   'P 1'
#
loop_
_entity.id
_entity.type
_entity.pdbx_description
1 polymer ?
#
loop_
_entity_poly.entity_id
_entity_poly.type
_entity_poly.pdbx_seq_one_letter_code
_entity_poly.pdbx_strand_id
1 'polypeptide(L)'
;MARHFRSEDQRRLTTAEILYQTPGRPHLIQSFVWQDYDSAPDYPELTRFLRFWSGQFDVTLHSVSLASQEKPMPPDANYMGYSFGVH
;
A
#
# COMPACT_ATOMS: atom_id res chain seq x y z
N MET A 1 5.84 19.51 35.62
CA MET A 1 4.72 19.01 34.78
C MET A 1 5.23 18.88 33.34
N ALA A 2 5.69 17.70 32.95
CA ALA A 2 6.19 17.46 31.60
C ALA A 2 5.00 17.11 30.69
N ARG A 3 4.88 17.89 29.61
CA ARG A 3 3.87 17.77 28.56
C ARG A 3 3.87 16.32 28.05
N HIS A 4 2.72 15.66 28.11
CA HIS A 4 2.51 14.38 27.43
C HIS A 4 2.76 14.62 25.94
N PHE A 5 3.91 14.17 25.42
CA PHE A 5 4.14 14.06 23.99
C PHE A 5 3.16 12.99 23.47
N ARG A 6 2.13 13.42 22.77
CA ARG A 6 1.18 12.51 22.12
C ARG A 6 1.95 11.80 20.99
N SER A 7 1.86 10.48 20.97
CA SER A 7 2.54 9.53 20.07
C SER A 7 2.08 9.60 18.60
N GLU A 8 1.86 10.80 18.07
CA GLU A 8 1.41 11.02 16.69
C GLU A 8 2.59 11.08 15.69
N ASP A 9 3.83 11.11 16.19
CA ASP A 9 5.05 11.39 15.40
C ASP A 9 5.64 10.16 14.68
N GLN A 10 5.03 8.98 14.79
CA GLN A 10 5.60 7.72 14.28
C GLN A 10 5.00 7.20 12.98
N ARG A 11 4.06 7.94 12.37
CA ARG A 11 3.45 7.55 11.08
C ARG A 11 4.31 8.01 9.92
N ARG A 12 4.50 7.12 8.94
CA ARG A 12 5.33 7.38 7.75
C ARG A 12 4.49 7.17 6.50
N LEU A 13 4.76 7.95 5.46
CA LEU A 13 4.15 7.73 4.15
C LEU A 13 4.54 6.33 3.66
N THR A 14 3.54 5.48 3.51
CA THR A 14 3.69 4.07 3.15
C THR A 14 3.02 3.86 1.80
N THR A 15 3.77 3.32 0.84
CA THR A 15 3.24 2.94 -0.46
C THR A 15 3.23 1.42 -0.56
N ALA A 16 2.15 0.84 -1.06
CA ALA A 16 2.00 -0.59 -1.28
C ALA A 16 1.52 -0.85 -2.71
N GLU A 17 2.23 -1.72 -3.43
CA GLU A 17 1.74 -2.29 -4.68
C GLU A 17 1.02 -3.59 -4.38
N ILE A 18 -0.22 -3.71 -4.84
CA ILE A 18 -1.10 -4.84 -4.58
C ILE A 18 -1.45 -5.52 -5.90
N LEU A 19 -1.04 -6.79 -6.06
CA LEU A 19 -1.44 -7.62 -7.17
C LEU A 19 -2.65 -8.46 -6.80
N TYR A 20 -3.68 -8.44 -7.65
CA TYR A 20 -4.94 -9.08 -7.37
C TYR A 20 -5.60 -9.65 -8.62
N GLN A 21 -6.57 -10.52 -8.39
CA GLN A 21 -7.38 -11.14 -9.44
C GLN A 21 -8.87 -11.02 -9.09
N THR A 22 -9.65 -10.58 -10.07
CA THR A 22 -11.10 -10.46 -9.95
C THR A 22 -11.76 -11.82 -10.23
N PRO A 23 -12.83 -12.18 -9.49
CA PRO A 23 -13.64 -13.35 -9.80
C PRO A 23 -14.08 -13.40 -11.26
N GLY A 24 -14.06 -14.59 -11.85
CA GLY A 24 -14.46 -14.80 -13.24
C GLY A 24 -13.42 -14.38 -14.30
N ARG A 25 -12.22 -13.91 -13.91
CA ARG A 25 -11.13 -13.56 -14.83
C ARG A 25 -9.80 -14.23 -14.43
N PRO A 26 -9.68 -15.57 -14.57
CA PRO A 26 -8.56 -16.33 -14.02
C PRO A 26 -7.19 -16.04 -14.65
N HIS A 27 -7.14 -15.41 -15.81
CA HIS A 27 -5.90 -15.11 -16.54
C HIS A 27 -5.52 -13.63 -16.50
N LEU A 28 -6.22 -12.81 -15.70
CA LEU A 28 -5.96 -11.39 -15.59
C LEU A 28 -5.51 -11.03 -14.16
N ILE A 29 -4.23 -10.73 -14.01
CA ILE A 29 -3.68 -10.10 -12.80
C ILE A 29 -3.66 -8.59 -13.03
N GLN A 30 -4.18 -7.86 -12.05
CA GLN A 30 -4.21 -6.40 -12.04
C GLN A 30 -3.35 -5.88 -10.88
N SER A 31 -2.84 -4.66 -11.04
CA SER A 31 -2.13 -3.94 -9.97
C SER A 31 -2.98 -2.78 -9.44
N PHE A 32 -2.86 -2.52 -8.14
CA PHE A 32 -3.40 -1.34 -7.48
C PHE A 32 -2.32 -0.75 -6.57
N VAL A 33 -2.08 0.56 -6.69
CA VAL A 33 -1.14 1.28 -5.83
C VAL A 33 -1.92 1.95 -4.72
N TRP A 34 -1.67 1.50 -3.49
CA TRP A 34 -2.19 2.12 -2.27
C TRP A 34 -1.12 3.01 -1.64
N GLN A 35 -1.51 4.17 -1.13
CA GLN A 35 -0.60 5.06 -0.41
C GLN A 35 -1.34 5.82 0.68
N ASP A 36 -0.84 5.74 1.91
CA ASP A 36 -1.32 6.52 3.06
C ASP A 36 -0.22 6.61 4.14
N TYR A 37 -0.42 7.46 5.14
CA TYR A 37 0.39 7.46 6.35
C TYR A 37 0.05 6.24 7.20
N ASP A 38 1.04 5.42 7.52
CA ASP A 38 0.84 4.20 8.29
C ASP A 38 1.94 4.01 9.35
N SER A 39 1.66 3.15 10.32
CA SER A 39 2.56 2.87 11.44
C SER A 39 3.30 1.56 11.22
N ALA A 40 4.58 1.62 10.85
CA ALA A 40 5.45 0.45 10.80
C ALA A 40 5.79 -0.05 12.21
N PRO A 41 6.01 -1.36 12.43
CA PRO A 41 5.98 -2.45 11.43
C PRO A 41 4.59 -3.09 11.23
N ASP A 42 3.56 -2.63 11.94
CA ASP A 42 2.26 -3.30 11.99
C ASP A 42 1.32 -2.95 10.83
N TYR A 43 1.53 -1.80 10.18
CA TYR A 43 0.76 -1.28 9.06
C TYR A 43 -0.78 -1.44 9.22
N PRO A 44 -1.37 -0.90 10.31
CA PRO A 44 -2.79 -1.06 10.61
C PRO A 44 -3.72 -0.51 9.53
N GLU A 45 -3.37 0.59 8.86
CA GLU A 45 -4.25 1.19 7.84
C GLU A 45 -4.24 0.37 6.54
N LEU A 46 -3.07 -0.07 6.08
CA LEU A 46 -2.98 -0.98 4.94
C LEU A 46 -3.73 -2.29 5.23
N THR A 47 -3.55 -2.84 6.43
CA THR A 47 -4.24 -4.08 6.84
C THR A 47 -5.75 -3.91 6.81
N ARG A 48 -6.26 -2.79 7.32
CA ARG A 48 -7.69 -2.46 7.29
C ARG A 48 -8.19 -2.31 5.86
N PHE A 49 -7.44 -1.62 5.01
CA PHE A 49 -7.77 -1.47 3.59
C PHE A 49 -7.86 -2.82 2.88
N LEU A 50 -6.85 -3.69 3.04
CA LEU A 50 -6.83 -5.02 2.41
C LEU A 50 -8.00 -5.89 2.84
N ARG A 51 -8.38 -5.88 4.13
CA ARG A 51 -9.54 -6.62 4.64
C ARG A 51 -10.84 -6.11 4.04
N PHE A 52 -11.02 -4.79 4.00
CA PHE A 52 -12.18 -4.17 3.39
C PHE A 52 -12.25 -4.50 1.89
N TRP A 53 -11.16 -4.29 1.17
CA TRP A 53 -11.14 -4.41 -0.28
C TRP A 53 -11.31 -5.86 -0.77
N SER A 54 -10.61 -6.82 -0.15
CA SER A 54 -10.78 -8.24 -0.49
C SER A 54 -12.19 -8.76 -0.20
N GLY A 55 -12.83 -8.28 0.88
CA GLY A 55 -14.20 -8.67 1.24
C GLY A 55 -15.31 -7.95 0.46
N GLN A 56 -15.08 -6.75 -0.07
CA GLN A 56 -16.09 -6.02 -0.85
C GLN A 56 -16.18 -6.48 -2.31
N PHE A 57 -15.05 -6.84 -2.91
CA PHE A 57 -14.97 -7.15 -4.34
C PHE A 57 -14.77 -8.64 -4.65
N ASP A 58 -14.80 -9.50 -3.62
CA ASP A 58 -14.49 -10.93 -3.71
C ASP A 58 -13.14 -11.20 -4.40
N VAL A 59 -12.20 -10.25 -4.34
CA VAL A 59 -10.93 -10.35 -5.06
C VAL A 59 -9.96 -11.28 -4.33
N THR A 60 -9.20 -12.05 -5.10
CA THR A 60 -8.08 -12.83 -4.57
C THR A 60 -6.82 -11.97 -4.61
N LEU A 61 -6.17 -11.80 -3.45
CA LEU A 61 -4.87 -11.14 -3.35
C LEU A 61 -3.76 -12.13 -3.72
N HIS A 62 -2.88 -11.73 -4.64
CA HIS A 62 -1.72 -12.53 -5.03
C HIS A 62 -0.47 -12.10 -4.27
N SER A 63 -0.18 -10.80 -4.24
CA SER A 63 0.96 -10.25 -3.52
C SER A 63 0.72 -8.82 -3.07
N VAL A 64 1.40 -8.44 -2.00
CA VAL A 64 1.47 -7.07 -1.49
C VAL A 64 2.94 -6.73 -1.26
N SER A 65 3.45 -5.75 -1.99
CA SER A 65 4.84 -5.28 -1.89
C SER A 65 4.87 -3.90 -1.25
N LEU A 66 5.53 -3.79 -0.10
CA LEU A 66 5.70 -2.54 0.62
C LEU A 66 6.93 -1.77 0.12
N ALA A 67 6.73 -0.51 -0.22
CA ALA A 67 7.78 0.49 -0.34
C ALA A 67 7.60 1.52 0.79
N SER A 68 8.08 1.20 1.99
CA SER A 68 8.15 2.18 3.06
C SER A 68 9.45 2.96 2.94
N GLN A 69 9.37 4.25 2.62
CA GLN A 69 10.54 5.11 2.63
C GLN A 69 10.92 5.41 4.08
N GLU A 70 12.15 5.05 4.49
CA GLU A 70 12.66 5.43 5.82
C GLU A 70 12.90 6.96 5.91
N LYS A 71 13.00 7.63 4.75
CA LYS A 71 13.24 9.08 4.59
C LYS A 71 12.34 9.63 3.49
N PRO A 72 11.64 10.76 3.67
CA PRO A 72 10.83 11.35 2.60
C PRO A 72 11.71 11.64 1.39
N MET A 73 11.40 11.04 0.23
CA MET A 73 12.03 11.41 -1.03
C MET A 73 11.54 12.81 -1.44
N PRO A 74 12.41 13.65 -2.04
CA PRO A 74 11.99 14.94 -2.57
C PRO A 74 10.90 14.74 -3.65
N PRO A 75 9.94 15.68 -3.78
CA PRO A 75 8.82 15.58 -4.73
C PRO A 75 9.22 15.47 -6.20
N ASP A 76 10.50 15.71 -6.55
CA ASP A 76 11.03 15.63 -7.92
C ASP A 76 11.64 14.25 -8.28
N ALA A 77 11.61 13.27 -7.37
CA ALA A 77 11.92 11.89 -7.73
C ALA A 77 10.73 11.34 -8.54
N ASN A 78 10.77 11.53 -9.86
CA ASN A 78 9.81 10.97 -10.82
C ASN A 78 9.57 9.48 -10.53
N TYR A 79 8.50 9.16 -9.82
CA TYR A 79 7.94 7.82 -9.75
C TYR A 79 7.26 7.52 -11.10
N MET A 80 8.05 7.37 -12.16
CA MET A 80 7.60 6.74 -13.40
C MET A 80 7.68 5.22 -13.22
N GLY A 81 6.72 4.67 -12.46
CA GLY A 81 6.41 3.24 -12.51
C GLY A 81 5.65 2.91 -13.79
N TYR A 82 6.33 2.93 -14.95
CA TYR A 82 5.81 2.32 -16.17
C TYR A 82 6.36 0.90 -16.27
N SER A 83 5.55 -0.09 -15.90
CA SER A 83 5.80 -1.49 -16.25
C SER A 83 4.83 -1.86 -17.38
N PHE A 84 5.33 -1.85 -18.61
CA PHE A 84 4.63 -2.47 -19.74
C PHE A 84 5.04 -3.95 -19.80
N GLY A 85 4.09 -4.84 -19.54
CA GLY A 85 4.19 -6.23 -19.97
C GLY A 85 3.59 -6.34 -21.36
N VAL A 86 4.43 -6.40 -22.39
CA VAL A 86 4.02 -6.76 -23.75
C VAL A 86 3.95 -8.28 -23.80
N HIS A 87 2.78 -8.81 -24.15
CA HIS A 87 2.58 -10.21 -24.56
C HIS A 87 3.20 -10.45 -25.94
#